data_AF-A0AAU9XAD7-F1
#
_entry.id   AF-A0AAU9XAD7-F1
#
_cell.length_a   1.000
_cell.length_b   1.000
_cell.length_c   1.000
_cell.angle_alpha   90.00
_cell.angle_beta   90.00
_cell.angle_gamma   90.00
#
_symmetry.space_group_name_H-M   'P 1'
#
loop_
_entity.id
_entity.type
_entity.pdbx_description
1 polymer ?
#
loop_
_entity_poly.entity_id
_entity_poly.type
_entity_poly.pdbx_seq_one_letter_code
_entity_poly.pdbx_strand_id
1 'polypeptide(L)'
;MRISQSAARMWCLARMFPILIGDLIPQNDEHWENFLRLLKIEEIVFAPKATPQLAAYLGVLIEEYLEDYVNLNDRLPIPKQHYMVHYPNQIIKNGPLVRNWAMRFEAKHNYFKKLVDNINNFKNITYSLAMRHQALQTYRMQSSQGNYLRVSLEIGPGKGAIINYWGRANELQEADPKLKATVH
;
A
#
# COMPACT_ATOMS: atom_id res chain seq x y z
N MET A 1 12.79 -3.91 -24.68
CA MET A 1 11.45 -3.31 -24.92
C MET A 1 11.05 -2.52 -23.68
N ARG A 2 10.71 -1.22 -23.79
CA ARG A 2 10.25 -0.41 -22.66
C ARG A 2 8.73 -0.30 -22.71
N ILE A 3 8.05 -0.85 -21.72
CA ILE A 3 6.59 -0.82 -21.63
C ILE A 3 6.19 0.47 -20.89
N SER A 4 5.49 1.40 -21.57
CA SER A 4 5.03 2.65 -20.95
C SER A 4 3.70 2.44 -20.23
N GLN A 5 3.75 2.09 -18.95
CA GLN A 5 2.56 1.88 -18.09
C GLN A 5 2.78 2.45 -16.69
N SER A 6 1.68 2.75 -15.99
CA SER A 6 1.75 3.13 -14.57
C SER A 6 2.08 1.92 -13.70
N ALA A 7 2.63 2.16 -12.51
CA ALA A 7 2.95 1.10 -11.55
C ALA A 7 1.75 0.20 -11.23
N ALA A 8 0.56 0.79 -11.02
CA ALA A 8 -0.67 0.04 -10.74
C ALA A 8 -1.09 -0.87 -11.92
N ARG A 9 -0.86 -0.43 -13.17
CA ARG A 9 -1.15 -1.26 -14.36
C ARG A 9 -0.15 -2.39 -14.52
N MET A 10 1.13 -2.12 -14.31
CA MET A 10 2.16 -3.16 -14.31
C MET A 10 1.92 -4.19 -13.23
N TRP A 11 1.50 -3.77 -12.02
CA TRP A 11 1.14 -4.67 -10.94
C TRP A 11 -0.09 -5.54 -11.28
N CYS A 12 -1.11 -4.95 -11.91
CA CYS A 12 -2.26 -5.71 -12.39
C CYS A 12 -1.84 -6.75 -13.43
N LEU A 13 -1.04 -6.33 -14.42
CA LEU A 13 -0.53 -7.22 -15.46
C LEU A 13 0.28 -8.37 -14.87
N ALA A 14 1.24 -8.09 -13.98
CA ALA A 14 2.10 -9.10 -13.37
C ALA A 14 1.29 -10.20 -12.66
N ARG A 15 0.22 -9.84 -11.95
CA ARG A 15 -0.66 -10.80 -11.27
C ARG A 15 -1.56 -11.60 -12.21
N MET A 16 -1.99 -10.99 -13.31
CA MET A 16 -2.84 -11.67 -14.31
C MET A 16 -2.02 -12.52 -15.27
N PHE A 17 -0.72 -12.24 -15.42
CA PHE A 17 0.13 -12.88 -16.40
C PHE A 17 0.20 -14.42 -16.27
N PRO A 18 0.35 -15.00 -15.05
CA PRO A 18 0.28 -16.46 -14.89
C PRO A 18 -1.05 -17.07 -15.32
N ILE A 19 -2.15 -16.34 -15.18
CA ILE A 19 -3.48 -16.81 -15.59
C ILE A 19 -3.63 -16.75 -17.11
N LEU A 20 -3.00 -15.76 -17.76
CA LEU A 20 -3.15 -15.51 -19.19
C LEU A 20 -2.33 -16.48 -20.06
N ILE A 21 -1.15 -16.90 -19.60
CA ILE A 21 -0.22 -17.68 -20.42
C ILE A 21 0.39 -18.88 -19.69
N GLY A 22 0.05 -19.13 -18.42
CA GLY A 22 0.71 -20.15 -17.61
C GLY A 22 0.57 -21.57 -18.17
N ASP A 23 -0.46 -21.84 -18.95
CA ASP A 23 -0.68 -23.10 -19.68
C ASP A 23 0.22 -23.26 -20.91
N LEU A 24 0.79 -22.17 -21.42
CA LEU A 24 1.69 -22.14 -22.57
C LEU A 24 3.16 -22.27 -22.17
N ILE A 25 3.48 -22.12 -20.88
CA ILE A 25 4.86 -22.17 -20.39
C ILE A 25 5.28 -23.63 -20.15
N PRO A 26 6.46 -24.06 -20.60
CA PRO A 26 6.99 -25.40 -20.30
C PRO A 26 7.06 -25.67 -18.80
N GLN A 27 6.83 -26.93 -18.42
CA GLN A 27 7.05 -27.35 -17.03
C GLN A 27 8.53 -27.20 -16.65
N ASN A 28 8.78 -26.75 -15.42
CA ASN A 28 10.12 -26.54 -14.86
C ASN A 28 10.97 -25.48 -15.59
N ASP A 29 10.34 -24.50 -16.23
CA ASP A 29 11.05 -23.33 -16.74
C ASP A 29 11.57 -22.47 -15.56
N GLU A 30 12.89 -22.43 -15.39
CA GLU A 30 13.51 -21.76 -14.24
C GLU A 30 13.26 -20.25 -14.21
N HIS A 31 13.15 -19.60 -15.38
CA HIS A 31 12.80 -18.18 -15.46
C HIS A 31 11.37 -17.92 -15.00
N TRP A 32 10.45 -18.83 -15.37
CA TRP A 32 9.07 -18.79 -14.94
C TRP A 32 8.93 -19.00 -13.44
N GLU A 33 9.59 -20.02 -12.88
CA GLU A 33 9.60 -20.26 -11.43
C GLU A 33 10.15 -19.07 -10.66
N ASN A 34 11.24 -18.46 -11.15
CA ASN A 34 11.79 -17.25 -10.53
C ASN A 34 10.81 -16.06 -10.61
N PHE A 35 10.08 -15.92 -11.72
CA PHE A 35 9.02 -14.92 -11.85
C PHE A 35 7.84 -15.18 -10.90
N LEU A 36 7.39 -16.43 -10.76
CA LEU A 36 6.35 -16.80 -9.80
C LEU A 36 6.78 -16.53 -8.35
N ARG A 37 8.05 -16.79 -8.03
CA ARG A 37 8.62 -16.46 -6.72
C ARG A 37 8.59 -14.95 -6.45
N LEU A 38 8.90 -14.13 -7.46
CA LEU A 38 8.75 -12.67 -7.36
C LEU A 38 7.30 -12.26 -7.09
N LEU A 39 6.31 -12.89 -7.73
CA LEU A 39 4.90 -12.63 -7.45
C LEU A 39 4.52 -13.04 -6.01
N LYS A 40 5.11 -14.10 -5.48
CA LYS A 40 4.89 -14.51 -4.08
C LYS A 40 5.47 -13.52 -3.08
N ILE A 41 6.68 -13.01 -3.35
CA ILE A 41 7.29 -11.91 -2.59
C ILE A 41 6.37 -10.70 -2.61
N GLU A 42 5.88 -10.33 -3.80
CA GLU A 42 4.99 -9.20 -4.02
C GLU A 42 3.69 -9.31 -3.20
N GLU A 43 3.07 -10.50 -3.19
CA GLU A 43 1.86 -10.80 -2.41
C GLU A 43 2.05 -10.48 -0.92
N ILE A 44 3.20 -10.89 -0.36
CA ILE A 44 3.54 -10.63 1.05
C ILE A 44 3.82 -9.14 1.29
N VAL A 45 4.58 -8.50 0.41
CA VAL A 45 4.97 -7.09 0.54
C VAL A 45 3.74 -6.16 0.49
N PHE A 46 2.74 -6.49 -0.34
CA PHE A 46 1.50 -5.71 -0.43
C PHE A 46 0.41 -6.15 0.55
N ALA A 47 0.64 -7.15 1.38
CA ALA A 47 -0.34 -7.60 2.36
C ALA A 47 -0.65 -6.47 3.38
N PRO A 48 -1.94 -6.20 3.69
CA PRO A 48 -2.34 -5.17 4.66
C PRO A 48 -1.99 -5.53 6.11
N LYS A 49 -1.65 -6.80 6.34
CA LYS A 49 -1.26 -7.39 7.62
C LYS A 49 -0.09 -8.34 7.36
N ALA A 50 0.86 -8.37 8.28
CA ALA A 50 2.02 -9.24 8.21
C ALA A 50 2.36 -9.72 9.61
N THR A 51 2.80 -10.97 9.72
CA THR A 51 3.23 -11.58 10.98
C THR A 51 4.75 -11.78 10.95
N PRO A 52 5.41 -11.93 12.11
CA PRO A 52 6.84 -12.25 12.17
C PRO A 52 7.20 -13.54 11.40
N GLN A 53 6.32 -14.55 11.42
CA GLN A 53 6.49 -15.79 10.67
C GLN A 53 6.45 -15.54 9.16
N LEU A 54 5.54 -14.69 8.70
CA LEU A 54 5.48 -14.29 7.29
C LEU A 54 6.71 -13.48 6.87
N ALA A 55 7.26 -12.65 7.77
CA ALA A 55 8.51 -11.94 7.53
C ALA A 55 9.72 -12.89 7.42
N ALA A 56 9.79 -13.92 8.26
CA ALA A 56 10.84 -14.95 8.16
C ALA A 56 10.74 -15.71 6.83
N TYR A 57 9.53 -16.13 6.45
CA TYR A 57 9.29 -16.79 5.16
C TYR A 57 9.63 -15.89 3.97
N LEU A 58 9.30 -14.60 4.05
CA LEU A 58 9.70 -13.61 3.04
C LEU A 58 11.22 -13.54 2.86
N GLY A 59 11.99 -13.69 3.95
CA GLY A 59 13.46 -13.71 3.89
C GLY A 59 13.97 -14.86 3.02
N VAL A 60 13.45 -16.06 3.23
CA VAL A 60 13.80 -17.26 2.43
C VAL A 60 13.44 -17.06 0.96
N LEU A 61 12.22 -16.59 0.68
CA LEU A 61 11.79 -16.33 -0.70
C LEU A 61 12.70 -15.32 -1.43
N ILE A 62 13.14 -14.28 -0.73
CA ILE A 62 14.01 -13.24 -1.30
C ILE A 62 15.41 -13.79 -1.57
N GLU A 63 15.96 -14.60 -0.67
CA GLU A 63 17.26 -15.25 -0.86
C GLU A 63 17.24 -16.14 -2.11
N GLU A 64 16.28 -17.08 -2.18
CA GLU A 64 16.10 -17.97 -3.33
C GLU A 64 15.89 -17.18 -4.64
N TYR A 65 15.05 -16.14 -4.62
CA TYR A 65 14.80 -15.31 -5.79
C TYR A 65 16.06 -14.59 -6.29
N LEU A 66 16.86 -14.04 -5.37
CA LEU A 66 18.07 -13.30 -5.73
C LEU A 66 19.16 -14.24 -6.24
N GLU A 67 19.30 -15.43 -5.64
CA GLU A 67 20.22 -16.47 -6.12
C GLU A 67 19.86 -16.92 -7.54
N ASP A 68 18.61 -17.32 -7.76
CA ASP A 68 18.12 -17.70 -9.09
C ASP A 68 18.24 -16.55 -10.09
N TYR A 69 17.95 -15.31 -9.68
CA TYR A 69 18.10 -14.16 -10.55
C TYR A 69 19.54 -13.97 -11.03
N VAL A 70 20.54 -14.11 -10.15
CA VAL A 70 21.95 -13.99 -10.53
C VAL A 70 22.34 -15.12 -11.47
N ASN A 71 21.99 -16.36 -11.13
CA ASN A 71 22.34 -17.55 -11.91
C ASN A 71 21.71 -17.52 -13.33
N LEU A 72 20.43 -17.16 -13.42
CA LEU A 72 19.67 -17.17 -14.68
C LEU A 72 20.00 -16.02 -15.62
N ASN A 73 20.40 -14.87 -15.08
CA ASN A 73 20.60 -13.66 -15.88
C ASN A 73 22.08 -13.29 -16.06
N ASP A 74 23.00 -14.01 -15.40
CA ASP A 74 24.44 -13.71 -15.34
C ASP A 74 24.71 -12.24 -14.98
N ARG A 75 23.94 -11.73 -14.01
CA ARG A 75 23.91 -10.30 -13.66
C ARG A 75 23.73 -10.09 -12.17
N LEU A 76 24.44 -9.09 -11.65
CA LEU A 76 24.28 -8.65 -10.27
C LEU A 76 22.88 -8.02 -10.03
N PRO A 77 22.31 -8.19 -8.83
CA PRO A 77 21.05 -7.55 -8.47
C PRO A 77 21.17 -6.04 -8.53
N ILE A 78 20.18 -5.38 -9.13
CA ILE A 78 20.12 -3.91 -9.10
C ILE A 78 19.80 -3.41 -7.69
N PRO A 79 20.08 -2.14 -7.34
CA PRO A 79 19.82 -1.61 -5.99
C PRO A 79 18.40 -1.87 -5.48
N LYS A 80 17.38 -1.81 -6.37
CA LYS A 80 15.99 -2.12 -6.03
C LYS A 80 15.79 -3.55 -5.54
N GLN A 81 16.45 -4.52 -6.17
CA GLN A 81 16.41 -5.92 -5.77
C GLN A 81 17.18 -6.13 -4.47
N HIS A 82 18.36 -5.51 -4.34
CA HIS A 82 19.14 -5.59 -3.10
C HIS A 82 18.37 -5.08 -1.87
N TYR A 83 17.60 -3.99 -2.00
CA TYR A 83 16.79 -3.47 -0.89
C TYR A 83 15.75 -4.45 -0.36
N MET A 84 15.35 -5.47 -1.12
CA MET A 84 14.40 -6.48 -0.67
C MET A 84 14.95 -7.27 0.52
N VAL A 85 16.27 -7.48 0.62
CA VAL A 85 16.89 -8.18 1.76
C VAL A 85 16.54 -7.52 3.11
N HIS A 86 16.21 -6.23 3.11
CA HIS A 86 15.79 -5.52 4.32
C HIS A 86 14.30 -5.63 4.63
N TYR A 87 13.47 -6.11 3.72
CA TYR A 87 12.01 -6.18 3.87
C TYR A 87 11.55 -6.97 5.09
N PRO A 88 12.09 -8.17 5.39
CA PRO A 88 11.75 -8.91 6.61
C PRO A 88 11.94 -8.06 7.88
N ASN A 89 13.10 -7.42 8.01
CA ASN A 89 13.42 -6.56 9.15
C ASN A 89 12.52 -5.32 9.22
N GLN A 90 12.17 -4.75 8.08
CA GLN A 90 11.23 -3.63 8.00
C GLN A 90 9.83 -4.05 8.46
N ILE A 91 9.37 -5.25 8.10
CA ILE A 91 8.08 -5.78 8.56
C ILE A 91 8.08 -5.97 10.08
N ILE A 92 9.15 -6.54 10.64
CA ILE A 92 9.26 -6.79 12.08
C ILE A 92 9.23 -5.47 12.88
N LYS A 93 9.94 -4.44 12.39
CA LYS A 93 10.08 -3.16 13.11
C LYS A 93 8.90 -2.23 12.91
N ASN A 94 8.38 -2.13 11.69
CA ASN A 94 7.44 -1.09 11.27
C ASN A 94 6.07 -1.64 10.84
N GLY A 95 5.89 -2.96 10.85
CA GLY A 95 4.67 -3.60 10.39
C GLY A 95 4.58 -3.69 8.86
N PRO A 96 3.37 -3.91 8.31
CA PRO A 96 3.17 -4.18 6.88
C PRO A 96 3.71 -3.07 5.96
N LEU A 97 4.52 -3.44 4.95
CA LEU A 97 5.22 -2.50 4.07
C LEU A 97 4.28 -1.62 3.25
N VAL A 98 3.08 -2.12 2.93
CA VAL A 98 2.03 -1.36 2.25
C VAL A 98 1.59 -0.11 3.02
N ARG A 99 1.89 0.02 4.32
CA ARG A 99 1.61 1.25 5.07
C ARG A 99 2.64 2.36 4.83
N ASN A 100 3.81 2.00 4.33
CA ASN A 100 4.96 2.90 4.17
C ASN A 100 5.16 3.35 2.71
N TRP A 101 4.38 2.83 1.77
CA TRP A 101 4.55 3.13 0.34
C TRP A 101 4.06 4.53 -0.06
N ALA A 102 4.62 5.06 -1.16
CA ALA A 102 4.31 6.39 -1.65
C ALA A 102 3.09 6.46 -2.61
N MET A 103 2.52 5.33 -3.02
CA MET A 103 1.53 5.26 -4.10
C MET A 103 0.32 6.19 -3.86
N ARG A 104 -0.19 6.26 -2.62
CA ARG A 104 -1.31 7.15 -2.25
C ARG A 104 -0.92 8.62 -2.30
N PHE A 105 0.30 8.96 -1.89
CA PHE A 105 0.81 10.33 -1.94
C PHE A 105 1.00 10.79 -3.39
N GLU A 106 1.56 9.93 -4.25
CA GLU A 106 1.69 10.20 -5.68
C GLU A 106 0.33 10.37 -6.36
N ALA A 107 -0.64 9.51 -6.05
CA ALA A 107 -2.01 9.62 -6.56
C ALA A 107 -2.67 10.94 -6.15
N LYS A 108 -2.48 11.36 -4.88
CA LYS A 108 -2.96 12.66 -4.39
C LYS A 108 -2.23 13.82 -5.06
N HIS A 109 -0.92 13.70 -5.28
CA HIS A 109 -0.12 14.71 -5.95
C HIS A 109 -0.52 14.89 -7.43
N ASN A 110 -0.93 13.81 -8.11
CA ASN A 110 -1.39 13.86 -9.50
C ASN A 110 -2.59 14.78 -9.72
N TYR A 111 -3.48 14.93 -8.72
CA TYR A 111 -4.55 15.92 -8.76
C TYR A 111 -4.00 17.34 -8.89
N PHE A 112 -2.97 17.68 -8.10
CA PHE A 112 -2.36 19.00 -8.13
C PHE A 112 -1.61 19.26 -9.44
N LYS A 113 -0.87 18.27 -9.97
CA LYS A 113 -0.19 18.41 -11.27
C LYS A 113 -1.16 18.78 -12.38
N LYS A 114 -2.25 18.02 -12.52
CA LYS A 114 -3.32 18.30 -13.50
C LYS A 114 -3.95 19.69 -13.30
N LEU A 115 -4.11 20.10 -12.03
CA LEU A 115 -4.69 21.41 -11.73
C LEU A 115 -3.75 22.56 -12.11
N VAL A 116 -2.43 22.41 -11.93
CA VAL A 116 -1.43 23.38 -12.41
C VAL A 116 -1.56 23.56 -13.92
N ASP A 117 -1.57 22.46 -14.66
CA ASP A 117 -1.67 22.46 -16.14
C ASP A 117 -2.97 23.12 -16.63
N ASN A 118 -4.05 23.01 -15.85
CA ASN A 118 -5.35 23.60 -16.19
C ASN A 118 -5.45 25.09 -15.83
N ILE A 119 -4.89 25.49 -14.68
CA ILE A 119 -4.97 26.89 -14.20
C ILE A 119 -4.06 27.79 -15.03
N ASN A 120 -2.89 27.31 -15.45
CA ASN A 120 -1.88 28.08 -16.20
C ASN A 120 -1.51 29.44 -15.55
N ASN A 121 -1.61 29.55 -14.23
CA ASN A 121 -1.22 30.73 -13.46
C ASN A 121 -0.21 30.32 -12.38
N PHE A 122 1.03 30.77 -12.55
CA PHE A 122 2.15 30.43 -11.67
C PHE A 122 2.37 31.43 -10.54
N LYS A 123 1.65 32.56 -10.53
CA LYS A 123 1.73 33.54 -9.44
C LYS A 123 1.04 32.96 -8.20
N ASN A 124 1.80 32.76 -7.12
CA ASN A 124 1.31 32.18 -5.86
C ASN A 124 0.60 30.82 -6.08
N ILE A 125 1.22 29.92 -6.83
CA ILE A 125 0.61 28.63 -7.21
C ILE A 125 0.14 27.83 -5.99
N THR A 126 0.90 27.84 -4.89
CA THR A 126 0.54 27.13 -3.65
C THR A 126 -0.80 27.60 -3.08
N TYR A 127 -1.04 28.92 -3.08
CA TYR A 127 -2.31 29.51 -2.65
C TYR A 127 -3.46 29.06 -3.56
N SER A 128 -3.28 29.16 -4.88
CA SER A 128 -4.30 28.75 -5.85
C SER A 128 -4.67 27.27 -5.73
N LEU A 129 -3.66 26.39 -5.58
CA LEU A 129 -3.86 24.95 -5.38
C LEU A 129 -4.56 24.64 -4.06
N ALA A 130 -4.18 25.32 -2.98
CA ALA A 130 -4.79 25.15 -1.65
C ALA A 130 -6.27 25.55 -1.67
N MET A 131 -6.60 26.74 -2.19
CA MET A 131 -7.98 27.23 -2.28
C MET A 131 -8.88 26.31 -3.10
N ARG A 132 -8.41 25.88 -4.28
CA ARG A 132 -9.16 24.94 -5.15
C ARG A 132 -9.36 23.59 -4.48
N HIS A 133 -8.34 23.07 -3.79
CA HIS A 133 -8.44 21.81 -3.06
C HIS A 133 -9.42 21.92 -1.89
N GLN A 134 -9.35 22.98 -1.08
CA GLN A 134 -10.27 23.22 0.03
C GLN A 134 -11.73 23.34 -0.45
N ALA A 135 -11.98 24.07 -1.53
CA ALA A 135 -13.31 24.16 -2.15
C ALA A 135 -13.82 22.76 -2.58
N LEU A 136 -12.97 21.96 -3.22
CA LEU A 136 -13.30 20.58 -3.61
C LEU A 136 -13.57 19.67 -2.39
N GLN A 137 -12.79 19.80 -1.31
CA GLN A 137 -13.03 19.05 -0.08
C GLN A 137 -14.39 19.41 0.52
N THR A 138 -14.70 20.71 0.60
CA THR A 138 -15.98 21.21 1.14
C THR A 138 -17.16 20.66 0.35
N TYR A 139 -17.10 20.73 -0.99
CA TYR A 139 -18.12 20.16 -1.88
C TYR A 139 -18.34 18.66 -1.62
N ARG A 140 -17.26 17.88 -1.52
CA ARG A 140 -17.33 16.43 -1.25
C ARG A 140 -17.91 16.12 0.12
N MET A 141 -17.57 16.91 1.14
CA MET A 141 -18.13 16.75 2.49
C MET A 141 -19.63 17.01 2.50
N GLN A 142 -20.07 18.09 1.85
CA GLN A 142 -21.49 18.43 1.74
C GLN A 142 -22.28 17.38 0.95
N SER A 143 -21.78 16.97 -0.23
CA SER A 143 -22.47 15.99 -1.09
C SER A 143 -22.56 14.60 -0.46
N SER A 144 -21.61 14.26 0.42
CA SER A 144 -21.60 13.00 1.15
C SER A 144 -22.51 12.95 2.39
N GLN A 145 -23.24 14.03 2.72
CA GLN A 145 -23.97 14.19 3.99
C GLN A 145 -23.09 13.87 5.22
N GLY A 146 -21.81 14.25 5.18
CA GLY A 146 -20.86 13.97 6.27
C GLY A 146 -20.22 12.57 6.26
N ASN A 147 -20.59 11.68 5.34
CA ASN A 147 -19.98 10.34 5.23
C ASN A 147 -18.61 10.33 4.54
N TYR A 148 -18.17 11.43 3.92
CA TYR A 148 -16.88 11.53 3.22
C TYR A 148 -15.67 11.14 4.08
N LEU A 149 -15.68 11.50 5.36
CA LEU A 149 -14.59 11.17 6.30
C LEU A 149 -14.64 9.72 6.79
N ARG A 150 -15.79 9.03 6.69
CA ARG A 150 -15.97 7.63 7.10
C ARG A 150 -15.50 6.63 6.04
N VAL A 151 -15.50 7.02 4.77
CA VAL A 151 -15.17 6.15 3.62
C VAL A 151 -13.68 5.77 3.55
N SER A 152 -12.78 6.44 4.30
CA SER A 152 -11.33 6.18 4.24
C SER A 152 -10.73 5.46 5.45
N LEU A 153 -11.54 5.12 6.46
CA LEU A 153 -11.10 4.28 7.56
C LEU A 153 -11.64 2.87 7.31
N GLU A 154 -10.86 2.04 6.61
CA GLU A 154 -10.94 0.59 6.81
C GLU A 154 -10.55 0.32 8.27
N ILE A 155 -11.50 0.52 9.18
CA ILE A 155 -11.47 -0.11 10.48
C ILE A 155 -11.68 -1.59 10.13
N GLY A 156 -10.82 -2.48 10.67
CA GLY A 156 -11.06 -3.92 10.58
C GLY A 156 -12.46 -4.27 11.14
N PRO A 157 -12.86 -5.55 11.18
CA PRO A 157 -14.16 -5.96 11.74
C PRO A 157 -14.19 -5.77 13.28
N GLY A 158 -14.07 -4.53 13.73
CA GLY A 158 -14.31 -4.07 15.08
C GLY A 158 -15.62 -3.32 15.06
N LYS A 159 -16.55 -3.70 15.94
CA LYS A 159 -17.79 -2.97 16.14
C LYS A 159 -17.45 -1.58 16.70
N GLY A 160 -17.53 -0.55 15.86
CA GLY A 160 -17.52 0.82 16.34
C GLY A 160 -18.81 1.10 17.11
N ALA A 161 -18.72 1.40 18.40
CA ALA A 161 -19.84 1.83 19.22
C ALA A 161 -19.67 3.31 19.58
N ILE A 162 -20.75 4.08 19.47
CA ILE A 162 -20.79 5.45 20.00
C ILE A 162 -21.08 5.32 21.50
N ILE A 163 -20.18 5.80 22.35
CA ILE A 163 -20.35 5.76 23.80
C ILE A 163 -21.29 6.90 24.19
N ASN A 164 -22.60 6.63 24.15
CA ASN A 164 -23.62 7.58 24.61
C ASN A 164 -24.27 7.17 25.93
N TYR A 165 -23.84 6.07 26.56
CA TYR A 165 -24.43 5.60 27.82
C TYR A 165 -23.39 4.99 28.76
N TRP A 166 -23.52 5.36 30.03
CA TRP A 166 -22.65 5.06 31.18
C TRP A 166 -22.27 3.57 31.37
N GLY A 167 -23.05 2.64 30.82
CA GLY A 167 -22.83 1.20 31.01
C GLY A 167 -21.53 0.66 30.41
N ARG A 168 -21.01 1.26 29.34
CA ARG A 168 -19.79 0.75 28.63
C ARG A 168 -18.50 1.49 28.98
N ALA A 169 -18.58 2.55 29.77
CA ALA A 169 -17.39 3.32 30.16
C ALA A 169 -16.53 2.54 31.16
N ASN A 170 -17.17 1.83 32.10
CA ASN A 170 -16.50 1.08 33.15
C ASN A 170 -15.71 -0.13 32.61
N GLU A 171 -16.29 -0.90 31.68
CA GLU A 171 -15.62 -2.04 31.03
C GLU A 171 -14.34 -1.62 30.27
N LEU A 172 -14.35 -0.43 29.66
CA LEU A 172 -13.20 0.11 28.92
C LEU A 172 -12.12 0.69 29.84
N GLN A 173 -12.51 1.23 31.00
CA GLN A 173 -11.58 1.76 32.00
C GLN A 173 -10.87 0.66 32.79
N GLU A 174 -11.50 -0.52 32.91
CA GLU A 174 -10.83 -1.74 33.39
C GLU A 174 -9.80 -2.27 32.38
N ALA A 175 -10.07 -2.16 31.08
CA ALA A 175 -9.16 -2.62 30.02
C ALA A 175 -7.96 -1.67 29.79
N ASP A 176 -8.14 -0.36 29.98
CA ASP A 176 -7.06 0.64 29.96
C ASP A 176 -7.33 1.76 31.00
N PRO A 177 -6.61 1.76 32.14
CA PRO A 177 -6.82 2.70 33.23
C PRO A 177 -6.59 4.18 32.88
N LYS A 178 -5.93 4.47 31.74
CA LYS A 178 -5.58 5.85 31.34
C LYS A 178 -6.68 6.52 30.51
N LEU A 179 -7.71 5.79 30.09
CA LEU A 179 -8.85 6.34 29.36
C LEU A 179 -9.75 7.13 30.32
N LYS A 180 -9.76 8.46 30.18
CA LYS A 180 -10.74 9.33 30.86
C LYS A 180 -11.95 9.49 29.94
N ALA A 181 -13.11 9.01 30.38
CA ALA A 181 -14.38 9.32 29.74
C ALA A 181 -14.70 10.81 29.96
N THR A 182 -14.54 11.64 28.94
CA THR A 182 -15.01 13.02 28.98
C THR A 182 -16.48 13.04 28.58
N VAL A 183 -17.35 13.30 29.55
CA VAL A 183 -18.79 13.44 29.34
C VAL A 183 -19.06 14.90 28.98
N HIS A 184 -19.65 15.14 27.81
CA HIS A 184 -20.37 16.38 27.51
C HIS A 184 -21.87 16.13 27.66
#